data_AF-A0A938S9R8-F1
#
_entry.id   AF-A0A938S9R8-F1
#
_cell.length_a   1.000
_cell.length_b   1.000
_cell.length_c   1.000
_cell.angle_alpha   90.00
_cell.angle_beta   90.00
_cell.angle_gamma   90.00
#
_symmetry.space_group_name_H-M   'P 1'
#
loop_
_entity.id
_entity.type
_entity.pdbx_description
1 polymer ?
#
loop_
_entity_poly.entity_id
_entity_poly.type
_entity_poly.pdbx_seq_one_letter_code
_entity_poly.pdbx_strand_id
1 'polypeptide(L)'
;MIPVTRHLSPVTWAYVLVSAPLGVMAGLALGRLVLLVLNAALVFPVFALYAARQRHGQNVALMLLWAFMLAVSVTTATLLAPEWVGPRIIRGEAYKAEMFRWIETGAGPEGDPRQFIPQHAKHYALFLVLSLVSGGALALAMGAVLMNYMSFYVGCLFLATESDWIVLLMGWPVWSVVRVVGFVVAAVALSEVFYPLVRRSRPNWPTVGRYMAVSLGLIVADILLKSALAPVWQRVLQAALTSPPAAAG
;
A
#
# COMPACT_ATOMS: atom_id res chain seq x y z
N MET A 1 28.32 -16.89 19.12
CA MET A 1 27.51 -15.78 18.57
C MET A 1 28.21 -15.23 17.35
N ILE A 2 27.68 -15.46 16.15
CA ILE A 2 28.27 -14.97 14.89
C ILE A 2 27.53 -13.67 14.52
N PRO A 3 28.22 -12.58 14.12
CA PRO A 3 27.57 -11.31 13.85
C PRO A 3 26.66 -11.42 12.61
N VAL A 4 25.37 -11.13 12.80
CA VAL A 4 24.37 -11.05 11.74
C VAL A 4 24.45 -9.65 11.11
N THR A 5 25.52 -9.39 10.35
CA THR A 5 25.59 -8.23 9.45
C THR A 5 25.88 -8.70 8.03
N ARG A 6 25.09 -9.65 7.54
CA ARG A 6 25.01 -9.88 6.09
C ARG A 6 24.10 -8.81 5.51
N HIS A 7 24.71 -7.69 5.11
CA HIS A 7 24.11 -6.58 4.40
C HIS A 7 23.17 -7.07 3.28
N LEU A 8 22.08 -6.34 3.06
CA LEU A 8 21.25 -6.51 1.88
C LEU A 8 22.13 -6.35 0.64
N SER A 9 22.02 -7.25 -0.34
CA SER A 9 22.77 -7.05 -1.59
C SER A 9 22.27 -5.77 -2.26
N PRO A 10 23.14 -4.83 -2.66
CA PRO A 10 22.73 -3.63 -3.41
C PRO A 10 21.88 -3.98 -4.64
N VAL A 11 22.12 -5.15 -5.23
CA VAL A 11 21.35 -5.72 -6.35
C VAL A 11 19.88 -5.96 -5.99
N THR A 12 19.56 -6.45 -4.79
CA THR A 12 18.16 -6.67 -4.39
C THR A 12 17.41 -5.35 -4.25
N TRP A 13 18.05 -4.33 -3.68
CA TRP A 13 17.47 -2.99 -3.59
C TRP A 13 17.23 -2.39 -4.97
N ALA A 14 18.23 -2.43 -5.85
CA ALA A 14 18.11 -1.96 -7.22
C ALA A 14 16.99 -2.70 -7.98
N TYR A 15 16.88 -4.02 -7.78
CA TYR A 15 15.80 -4.81 -8.36
C TYR A 15 14.41 -4.33 -7.91
N VAL A 16 14.20 -4.09 -6.61
CA VAL A 16 12.91 -3.60 -6.11
C VAL A 16 12.61 -2.19 -6.61
N LEU A 17 13.63 -1.32 -6.64
CA LEU A 17 13.52 0.05 -7.18
C LEU A 17 13.05 0.07 -8.63
N VAL A 18 13.54 -0.85 -9.45
CA VAL A 18 13.24 -0.88 -10.89
C VAL A 18 12.00 -1.72 -11.21
N SER A 19 11.76 -2.80 -10.48
CA SER A 19 10.68 -3.75 -10.80
C SER A 19 9.28 -3.18 -10.61
N ALA A 20 9.05 -2.32 -9.62
CA ALA A 20 7.75 -1.67 -9.42
C ALA A 20 7.40 -0.69 -10.57
N PRO A 21 8.26 0.27 -10.96
CA PRO A 21 8.01 1.11 -12.14
C PRO A 21 7.83 0.32 -13.43
N LEU A 22 8.68 -0.68 -13.68
CA LEU A 22 8.55 -1.55 -14.87
C LEU A 22 7.23 -2.32 -14.86
N GLY A 23 6.84 -2.88 -13.70
CA GLY A 23 5.58 -3.59 -13.53
C GLY A 23 4.36 -2.71 -13.80
N VAL A 24 4.40 -1.46 -13.32
CA VAL A 24 3.33 -0.48 -13.57
C VAL A 24 3.26 -0.10 -15.05
N MET A 25 4.38 0.24 -15.68
CA MET A 25 4.41 0.63 -17.09
C MET A 25 3.94 -0.51 -18.01
N ALA A 26 4.51 -1.70 -17.87
CA ALA A 26 4.13 -2.87 -18.65
C ALA A 26 2.68 -3.30 -18.35
N GLY A 27 2.29 -3.26 -17.07
CA GLY A 27 0.96 -3.60 -16.60
C GLY A 27 -0.12 -2.70 -17.19
N LEU A 28 0.08 -1.39 -17.17
CA LEU A 28 -0.86 -0.43 -17.75
C LEU A 28 -0.95 -0.61 -19.28
N ALA A 29 0.16 -0.89 -19.96
CA ALA A 29 0.16 -1.14 -21.41
C ALA A 29 -0.66 -2.38 -21.79
N LEU A 30 -0.60 -3.44 -20.98
CA LEU A 30 -1.20 -4.74 -21.28
C LEU A 30 -2.60 -4.95 -20.67
N GLY A 31 -3.00 -4.10 -19.72
CA GLY A 31 -4.36 -4.06 -19.17
C GLY A 31 -4.48 -4.44 -17.70
N ARG A 32 -5.68 -4.23 -17.14
CA ARG A 32 -5.93 -4.21 -15.69
C ARG A 32 -5.52 -5.47 -14.91
N LEU A 33 -5.74 -6.66 -15.48
CA LEU A 33 -5.39 -7.93 -14.81
C LEU A 33 -3.88 -8.18 -14.89
N VAL A 34 -3.26 -7.79 -15.99
CA VAL A 34 -1.81 -7.92 -16.17
C VAL A 34 -1.08 -6.97 -15.24
N LEU A 35 -1.58 -5.74 -15.04
CA LEU A 35 -1.07 -4.81 -14.03
C LEU A 35 -1.04 -5.42 -12.62
N LEU A 36 -2.15 -6.04 -12.20
CA LEU A 36 -2.21 -6.72 -10.91
C LEU A 36 -1.17 -7.84 -10.81
N VAL A 37 -1.13 -8.72 -11.81
CA VAL A 37 -0.22 -9.87 -11.81
C VAL A 37 1.24 -9.42 -11.82
N LEU A 38 1.63 -8.47 -12.68
CA LEU A 38 3.01 -8.00 -12.78
C LEU A 38 3.48 -7.29 -11.51
N ASN A 39 2.66 -6.40 -10.93
CA ASN A 39 3.03 -5.69 -9.71
C ASN A 39 3.34 -6.64 -8.54
N ALA A 40 2.64 -7.78 -8.46
CA ALA A 40 2.89 -8.80 -7.45
C ALA A 40 3.99 -9.79 -7.86
N ALA A 41 3.95 -10.31 -9.09
CA ALA A 41 4.83 -11.36 -9.57
C ALA A 41 6.29 -10.92 -9.63
N LEU A 42 6.56 -9.65 -9.97
CA LEU A 42 7.93 -9.14 -10.03
C LEU A 42 8.56 -9.04 -8.63
N VAL A 43 7.82 -8.61 -7.61
CA VAL A 43 8.40 -8.50 -6.25
C VAL A 43 8.38 -9.84 -5.50
N PHE A 44 7.51 -10.77 -5.86
CA PHE A 44 7.31 -12.02 -5.13
C PHE A 44 8.58 -12.87 -4.95
N PRO A 45 9.45 -13.07 -5.95
CA PRO A 45 10.70 -13.83 -5.75
C PRO A 45 11.59 -13.24 -4.65
N VAL A 46 11.63 -11.91 -4.53
CA VAL A 46 12.36 -11.23 -3.46
C VAL A 46 11.69 -11.49 -2.12
N PHE A 47 10.37 -11.31 -2.03
CA PHE A 47 9.62 -11.61 -0.82
C PHE A 47 9.85 -13.05 -0.35
N ALA A 48 9.66 -14.02 -1.25
CA ALA A 48 9.78 -15.44 -1.00
C ALA A 48 11.19 -15.82 -0.55
N LEU A 49 12.22 -15.28 -1.21
CA LEU A 49 13.62 -15.53 -0.86
C LEU A 49 13.97 -15.06 0.54
N TYR A 50 13.48 -13.88 0.95
CA TYR A 50 13.76 -13.31 2.26
C TYR A 50 12.92 -13.95 3.37
N ALA A 51 11.67 -14.33 3.08
CA ALA A 51 10.83 -15.15 3.96
C ALA A 51 11.45 -16.53 4.20
N ALA A 52 11.84 -17.22 3.13
CA ALA A 52 12.50 -18.51 3.16
C ALA A 52 13.85 -18.51 3.89
N ARG A 53 14.52 -17.35 3.97
CA ARG A 53 15.77 -17.13 4.71
C ARG A 53 15.56 -16.54 6.10
N GLN A 54 14.33 -16.37 6.56
CA GLN A 54 14.02 -15.89 7.92
C GLN A 54 14.54 -14.45 8.16
N ARG A 55 14.62 -13.65 7.09
CA ARG A 55 15.17 -12.29 7.11
C ARG A 55 14.04 -11.27 7.26
N HIS A 56 13.28 -11.36 8.35
CA HIS A 56 12.02 -10.65 8.52
C HIS A 56 12.15 -9.12 8.38
N GLY A 57 13.06 -8.49 9.12
CA GLY A 57 13.23 -7.02 9.07
C GLY A 57 13.63 -6.51 7.68
N GLN A 58 14.49 -7.27 6.98
CA GLN A 58 14.88 -6.96 5.61
C GLN A 58 13.73 -7.15 4.62
N ASN A 59 12.91 -8.19 4.80
CA ASN A 59 11.73 -8.42 3.98
C ASN A 59 10.72 -7.27 4.15
N VAL A 60 10.46 -6.85 5.39
CA VAL A 60 9.62 -5.68 5.68
C VAL A 60 10.15 -4.44 4.96
N ALA A 61 11.44 -4.13 5.09
CA ALA A 61 12.03 -2.95 4.44
C ALA A 61 11.90 -2.97 2.91
N LEU A 62 12.15 -4.13 2.28
CA LEU A 62 12.01 -4.28 0.83
C LEU A 62 10.56 -4.17 0.36
N MET A 63 9.60 -4.74 1.11
CA MET A 63 8.17 -4.62 0.75
C MET A 63 7.63 -3.21 0.97
N LEU A 64 8.13 -2.48 1.97
CA LEU A 64 7.81 -1.06 2.14
C LEU A 64 8.37 -0.22 1.00
N LEU A 65 9.60 -0.49 0.57
CA LEU A 65 10.16 0.16 -0.61
C LEU A 65 9.34 -0.15 -1.86
N TRP A 66 8.96 -1.41 -2.07
CA TRP A 66 8.08 -1.79 -3.18
C TRP A 66 6.75 -1.03 -3.16
N ALA A 67 6.09 -0.95 -2.00
CA ALA A 67 4.84 -0.20 -1.87
C ALA A 67 5.04 1.29 -2.18
N PHE A 68 6.12 1.89 -1.69
CA PHE A 68 6.48 3.28 -2.00
C PHE A 68 6.72 3.47 -3.50
N MET A 69 7.49 2.58 -4.14
CA MET A 69 7.77 2.68 -5.58
C MET A 69 6.52 2.46 -6.43
N LEU A 70 5.60 1.57 -6.03
CA LEU A 70 4.29 1.47 -6.66
C LEU A 70 3.51 2.79 -6.55
N ALA A 71 3.52 3.40 -5.35
CA ALA A 71 2.82 4.65 -5.11
C ALA A 71 3.32 5.77 -6.02
N VAL A 72 4.64 5.96 -6.07
CA VAL A 72 5.27 6.95 -6.96
C VAL A 72 4.95 6.64 -8.41
N SER A 73 5.14 5.39 -8.86
CA SER A 73 4.97 5.01 -10.27
C SER A 73 3.54 5.23 -10.78
N VAL A 74 2.53 4.82 -10.00
CA VAL A 74 1.13 5.01 -10.39
C VAL A 74 0.73 6.48 -10.31
N THR A 75 1.20 7.21 -9.31
CA THR A 75 0.95 8.67 -9.20
C THR A 75 1.53 9.38 -10.42
N THR A 76 2.80 9.12 -10.77
CA THR A 76 3.45 9.70 -11.95
C THR A 76 2.74 9.31 -13.24
N ALA A 77 2.37 8.04 -13.42
CA ALA A 77 1.61 7.62 -14.60
C ALA A 77 0.26 8.35 -14.71
N THR A 78 -0.40 8.60 -13.57
CA THR A 78 -1.66 9.35 -13.51
C THR A 78 -1.46 10.81 -13.88
N LEU A 79 -0.39 11.46 -13.42
CA LEU A 79 -0.04 12.84 -13.80
C LEU A 79 0.18 12.98 -15.31
N LEU A 80 0.73 11.95 -15.95
CA LEU A 80 1.04 11.97 -17.37
C LEU A 80 -0.16 11.64 -18.27
N ALA A 81 -1.04 10.73 -17.84
CA ALA A 81 -2.15 10.23 -18.66
C ALA A 81 -3.34 9.75 -17.81
N PRO A 82 -4.05 10.64 -17.11
CA PRO A 82 -5.08 10.26 -16.13
C PRO A 82 -6.24 9.47 -16.77
N GLU A 83 -6.72 9.91 -17.95
CA GLU A 83 -7.81 9.26 -18.69
C GLU A 83 -7.44 7.85 -19.16
N TRP A 84 -6.16 7.61 -19.42
CA TRP A 84 -5.67 6.30 -19.84
C TRP A 84 -5.48 5.37 -18.64
N VAL A 85 -4.99 5.90 -17.51
CA VAL A 85 -4.69 5.12 -16.30
C VAL A 85 -5.96 4.70 -15.55
N GLY A 86 -6.93 5.60 -15.40
CA GLY A 86 -8.13 5.38 -14.56
C GLY A 86 -8.90 4.09 -14.87
N PRO A 87 -9.29 3.84 -16.15
CA PRO A 87 -10.00 2.61 -16.54
C PRO A 87 -9.19 1.32 -16.35
N ARG A 88 -7.86 1.41 -16.25
CA ARG A 88 -6.94 0.27 -16.11
C ARG A 88 -6.68 -0.12 -14.66
N ILE A 89 -7.02 0.76 -13.71
CA ILE A 89 -6.86 0.49 -12.29
C ILE A 89 -8.16 -0.05 -11.73
N ILE A 90 -8.09 -1.24 -11.13
CA ILE A 90 -9.23 -1.87 -10.46
C ILE A 90 -9.73 -0.93 -9.35
N ARG A 91 -11.00 -0.52 -9.44
CA ARG A 91 -11.63 0.49 -8.57
C ARG A 91 -11.05 1.91 -8.66
N GLY A 92 -10.18 2.23 -9.62
CA GLY A 92 -9.55 3.55 -9.74
C GLY A 92 -10.57 4.70 -9.77
N GLU A 93 -11.43 4.74 -10.78
CA GLU A 93 -12.46 5.78 -10.92
C GLU A 93 -13.49 5.80 -9.78
N ALA A 94 -13.92 4.62 -9.34
CA ALA A 94 -14.90 4.51 -8.25
C ALA A 94 -14.33 5.03 -6.92
N TYR A 95 -13.08 4.71 -6.61
CA TYR A 95 -12.40 5.20 -5.40
C TYR A 95 -12.09 6.69 -5.49
N LYS A 96 -11.66 7.19 -6.66
CA LYS A 96 -11.49 8.62 -6.92
C LYS A 96 -12.79 9.37 -6.61
N ALA A 97 -13.91 8.95 -7.20
CA ALA A 97 -15.21 9.60 -6.97
C ALA A 97 -15.64 9.56 -5.50
N GLU A 98 -15.42 8.43 -4.81
CA GLU A 98 -15.72 8.29 -3.38
C GLU A 98 -14.91 9.28 -2.52
N MET A 99 -13.60 9.39 -2.77
CA MET A 99 -12.71 10.27 -2.03
C MET A 99 -12.99 11.75 -2.31
N PHE A 100 -13.20 12.15 -3.56
CA PHE A 100 -13.55 13.53 -3.89
C PHE A 100 -14.88 13.94 -3.25
N ARG A 101 -15.89 13.06 -3.28
CA ARG A 101 -17.16 13.30 -2.57
C ARG A 101 -16.94 13.46 -1.06
N TRP A 102 -16.08 12.65 -0.45
CA TRP A 102 -15.76 12.79 0.97
C TRP A 102 -15.05 14.11 1.26
N ILE A 103 -14.13 14.56 0.39
CA ILE A 103 -13.46 15.85 0.55
C ILE A 103 -14.50 16.99 0.46
N GLU A 104 -15.40 16.94 -0.51
CA GLU A 104 -16.42 17.98 -0.73
C GLU A 104 -17.47 18.04 0.39
N THR A 105 -17.93 16.88 0.88
CA THR A 105 -19.15 16.79 1.72
C THR A 105 -18.90 16.31 3.14
N GLY A 106 -17.73 15.73 3.42
CA GLY A 106 -17.45 14.97 4.63
C GLY A 106 -18.17 13.61 4.71
N ALA A 107 -19.05 13.29 3.77
CA ALA A 107 -19.84 12.06 3.77
C ALA A 107 -19.14 10.92 3.03
N GLY A 108 -19.20 9.72 3.62
CA GLY A 108 -18.69 8.49 3.02
C GLY A 108 -17.87 7.65 4.00
N PRO A 109 -17.31 6.52 3.53
CA PRO A 109 -16.59 5.59 4.38
C PRO A 109 -15.40 6.23 5.10
N GLU A 110 -14.75 7.23 4.49
CA GLU A 110 -13.53 7.82 5.05
C GLU A 110 -13.75 8.63 6.34
N GLY A 111 -14.98 9.15 6.55
CA GLY A 111 -15.35 9.93 7.74
C GLY A 111 -16.23 9.20 8.77
N ASP A 112 -16.73 8.00 8.46
CA ASP A 112 -17.68 7.27 9.31
C ASP A 112 -17.08 5.97 9.89
N PRO A 113 -16.79 5.91 11.21
CA PRO A 113 -16.29 4.70 11.88
C PRO A 113 -17.14 3.46 11.67
N ARG A 114 -18.46 3.61 11.51
CA ARG A 114 -19.37 2.48 11.28
C ARG A 114 -19.17 1.85 9.90
N GLN A 115 -18.58 2.58 8.96
CA GLN A 115 -18.29 2.12 7.61
C GLN A 115 -16.84 1.66 7.46
N PHE A 116 -15.86 2.48 7.87
CA PHE A 116 -14.45 2.11 7.63
C PHE A 116 -13.95 1.01 8.56
N ILE A 117 -14.40 0.91 9.82
CA ILE A 117 -13.89 -0.13 10.73
C ILE A 117 -14.22 -1.53 10.20
N PRO A 118 -15.48 -1.85 9.82
CA PRO A 118 -15.79 -3.15 9.21
C PRO A 118 -15.02 -3.38 7.90
N GLN A 119 -14.81 -2.36 7.09
CA GLN A 119 -14.04 -2.47 5.85
C GLN A 119 -12.56 -2.78 6.12
N HIS A 120 -11.93 -2.08 7.06
CA HIS A 120 -10.54 -2.30 7.45
C HIS A 120 -10.36 -3.70 8.06
N ALA A 121 -11.31 -4.13 8.91
CA ALA A 121 -11.32 -5.48 9.46
C ALA A 121 -11.45 -6.55 8.38
N LYS A 122 -12.37 -6.38 7.41
CA LYS A 122 -12.52 -7.29 6.26
C LYS A 122 -11.26 -7.34 5.40
N HIS A 123 -10.69 -6.19 5.07
CA HIS A 123 -9.45 -6.13 4.29
C HIS A 123 -8.30 -6.82 5.02
N TYR A 124 -8.14 -6.56 6.31
CA TYR A 124 -7.08 -7.18 7.10
C TYR A 124 -7.28 -8.69 7.21
N ALA A 125 -8.49 -9.16 7.55
CA ALA A 125 -8.79 -10.59 7.64
C ALA A 125 -8.55 -11.31 6.31
N LEU A 126 -9.03 -10.74 5.20
CA LEU A 126 -8.78 -11.28 3.87
C LEU A 126 -7.28 -11.32 3.56
N PHE A 127 -6.56 -10.25 3.86
CA PHE A 127 -5.11 -10.16 3.65
C PHE A 127 -4.35 -11.23 4.45
N LEU A 128 -4.74 -11.49 5.70
CA LEU A 128 -4.17 -12.57 6.51
C LEU A 128 -4.40 -13.94 5.87
N VAL A 129 -5.64 -14.23 5.45
CA VAL A 129 -5.97 -15.50 4.79
C VAL A 129 -5.15 -15.66 3.50
N LEU A 130 -5.16 -14.64 2.63
CA LEU A 130 -4.41 -14.66 1.37
C LEU A 130 -2.91 -14.83 1.60
N SER A 131 -2.35 -14.18 2.62
CA SER A 131 -0.93 -14.32 2.97
C SER A 131 -0.60 -15.73 3.40
N LEU A 132 -1.40 -16.31 4.30
CA LEU A 132 -1.18 -17.65 4.83
C LEU A 132 -1.30 -18.73 3.74
N VAL A 133 -2.31 -18.67 2.87
CA VAL A 133 -2.56 -19.74 1.89
C VAL A 133 -1.61 -19.71 0.69
N SER A 134 -0.96 -18.57 0.43
CA SER A 134 -0.13 -18.37 -0.77
C SER A 134 1.34 -18.07 -0.47
N GLY A 135 1.75 -18.12 0.80
CA GLY A 135 3.08 -17.68 1.22
C GLY A 135 3.37 -16.24 0.84
N GLY A 136 2.33 -15.39 0.85
CA GLY A 136 2.41 -13.96 0.54
C GLY A 136 2.07 -13.54 -0.89
N ALA A 137 2.02 -14.44 -1.88
CA ALA A 137 1.81 -14.06 -3.28
C ALA A 137 0.46 -13.34 -3.52
N LEU A 138 -0.64 -13.90 -3.03
CA LEU A 138 -1.98 -13.31 -3.16
C LEU A 138 -2.15 -12.06 -2.30
N ALA A 139 -1.45 -11.99 -1.16
CA ALA A 139 -1.42 -10.79 -0.32
C ALA A 139 -0.71 -9.63 -1.03
N LEU A 140 0.38 -9.89 -1.75
CA LEU A 140 1.04 -8.89 -2.60
C LEU A 140 0.13 -8.42 -3.73
N ALA A 141 -0.62 -9.32 -4.36
CA ALA A 141 -1.62 -8.96 -5.37
C ALA A 141 -2.71 -8.05 -4.77
N MET A 142 -3.30 -8.43 -3.63
CA MET A 142 -4.25 -7.57 -2.92
C MET A 142 -3.64 -6.22 -2.55
N GLY A 143 -2.42 -6.21 -2.02
CA GLY A 143 -1.67 -4.98 -1.73
C GLY A 143 -1.48 -4.10 -2.96
N ALA A 144 -1.16 -4.68 -4.12
CA ALA A 144 -1.04 -3.95 -5.37
C ALA A 144 -2.38 -3.33 -5.80
N VAL A 145 -3.51 -4.03 -5.65
CA VAL A 145 -4.84 -3.42 -5.91
C VAL A 145 -5.05 -2.20 -5.02
N LEU A 146 -4.84 -2.36 -3.71
CA LEU A 146 -5.03 -1.29 -2.73
C LEU A 146 -4.14 -0.08 -3.04
N MET A 147 -2.86 -0.32 -3.28
CA MET A 147 -1.91 0.75 -3.62
C MET A 147 -2.29 1.43 -4.92
N ASN A 148 -2.58 0.69 -5.99
CA ASN A 148 -2.84 1.27 -7.31
C ASN A 148 -4.02 2.26 -7.29
N TYR A 149 -5.18 1.90 -6.72
CA TYR A 149 -6.31 2.82 -6.71
C TYR A 149 -6.09 4.02 -5.78
N MET A 150 -5.35 3.84 -4.67
CA MET A 150 -5.03 4.95 -3.76
C MET A 150 -4.09 5.93 -4.44
N SER A 151 -3.05 5.43 -5.11
CA SER A 151 -2.09 6.25 -5.86
C SER A 151 -2.71 6.94 -7.06
N PHE A 152 -3.65 6.29 -7.74
CA PHE A 152 -4.43 6.94 -8.80
C PHE A 152 -5.23 8.12 -8.27
N TYR A 153 -5.91 7.97 -7.14
CA TYR A 153 -6.58 9.08 -6.46
C TYR A 153 -5.60 10.20 -6.12
N VAL A 154 -4.42 9.89 -5.57
CA VAL A 154 -3.40 10.91 -5.25
C VAL A 154 -2.94 11.65 -6.49
N GLY A 155 -2.70 10.95 -7.61
CA GLY A 155 -2.39 11.58 -8.88
C GLY A 155 -3.51 12.50 -9.38
N CYS A 156 -4.77 12.08 -9.26
CA CYS A 156 -5.91 12.94 -9.58
C CYS A 156 -6.04 14.14 -8.65
N LEU A 157 -5.65 13.99 -7.39
CA LEU A 157 -5.65 15.09 -6.41
C LEU A 157 -4.63 16.16 -6.79
N PHE A 158 -3.42 15.78 -7.22
CA PHE A 158 -2.43 16.72 -7.77
C PHE A 158 -2.98 17.47 -8.99
N LEU A 159 -3.70 16.79 -9.88
CA LEU A 159 -4.29 17.44 -11.05
C LEU A 159 -5.47 18.37 -10.73
N ALA A 160 -6.05 18.26 -9.53
CA ALA A 160 -7.25 18.99 -9.12
C ALA A 160 -6.98 20.19 -8.22
N THR A 161 -5.73 20.43 -7.81
CA THR A 161 -5.33 21.56 -6.96
C THR A 161 -4.06 22.21 -7.47
N GLU A 162 -3.92 23.51 -7.23
CA GLU A 162 -2.67 24.22 -7.50
C GLU A 162 -1.64 24.09 -6.37
N SER A 163 -2.06 23.56 -5.22
CA SER A 163 -1.21 23.45 -4.03
C SER A 163 -0.54 22.09 -3.94
N ASP A 164 0.47 21.85 -4.79
CA ASP A 164 1.25 20.60 -4.83
C ASP A 164 1.78 20.16 -3.46
N TRP A 165 2.16 21.12 -2.60
CA TRP A 165 2.67 20.82 -1.26
C TRP A 165 1.61 20.23 -0.33
N ILE A 166 0.36 20.67 -0.45
CA ILE A 166 -0.73 20.10 0.35
C ILE A 166 -0.97 18.67 -0.11
N VAL A 167 -0.95 18.38 -1.41
CA VAL A 167 -1.11 17.00 -1.91
C VAL A 167 0.07 16.13 -1.53
N LEU A 168 1.29 16.64 -1.55
CA LEU A 168 2.47 15.89 -1.14
C LEU A 168 2.37 15.44 0.33
N LEU A 169 1.83 16.29 1.21
CA LEU A 169 1.69 15.99 2.63
C LEU A 169 0.40 15.23 2.96
N MET A 170 -0.71 15.56 2.31
CA MET A 170 -2.06 15.12 2.64
C MET A 170 -2.61 14.05 1.68
N GLY A 171 -2.00 13.85 0.51
CA GLY A 171 -2.43 12.84 -0.45
C GLY A 171 -2.31 11.42 0.10
N TRP A 172 -1.32 11.19 0.96
CA TRP A 172 -1.17 9.94 1.71
C TRP A 172 -1.47 10.15 3.19
N PRO A 173 -2.71 9.87 3.63
CA PRO A 173 -3.05 9.98 5.04
C PRO A 173 -2.15 9.14 5.93
N VAL A 174 -1.75 9.69 7.07
CA VAL A 174 -0.83 9.02 8.00
C VAL A 174 -1.36 7.65 8.46
N TRP A 175 -2.69 7.53 8.67
CA TRP A 175 -3.32 6.27 9.02
C TRP A 175 -3.18 5.21 7.90
N SER A 176 -3.31 5.64 6.65
CA SER A 176 -3.13 4.74 5.50
C SER A 176 -1.70 4.22 5.40
N VAL A 177 -0.69 5.06 5.68
CA VAL A 177 0.72 4.63 5.73
C VAL A 177 0.92 3.61 6.84
N VAL A 178 0.42 3.91 8.06
CA VAL A 178 0.47 2.99 9.21
C VAL A 178 -0.16 1.65 8.87
N ARG A 179 -1.32 1.65 8.18
CA ARG A 179 -2.00 0.44 7.72
C ARG A 179 -1.19 -0.37 6.72
N VAL A 180 -0.52 0.28 5.76
CA VAL A 180 0.37 -0.40 4.80
C VAL A 180 1.51 -1.11 5.54
N VAL A 181 2.14 -0.43 6.51
CA VAL A 181 3.17 -1.06 7.36
C VAL A 181 2.58 -2.26 8.11
N GLY A 182 1.39 -2.11 8.68
CA GLY A 182 0.66 -3.19 9.36
C GLY A 182 0.49 -4.42 8.46
N PHE A 183 0.01 -4.24 7.23
CA PHE A 183 -0.19 -5.34 6.27
C PHE A 183 1.14 -6.00 5.87
N VAL A 184 2.19 -5.22 5.59
CA VAL A 184 3.52 -5.76 5.26
C VAL A 184 4.08 -6.60 6.41
N VAL A 185 3.99 -6.11 7.64
CA VAL A 185 4.43 -6.84 8.84
C VAL A 185 3.62 -8.13 9.02
N ALA A 186 2.31 -8.12 8.77
CA ALA A 186 1.46 -9.31 8.81
C ALA A 186 1.89 -10.36 7.79
N ALA A 187 2.15 -9.93 6.55
CA ALA A 187 2.58 -10.85 5.49
C ALA A 187 3.90 -11.53 5.84
N VAL A 188 4.85 -10.79 6.41
CA VAL A 188 6.13 -11.36 6.86
C VAL A 188 5.91 -12.32 8.04
N ALA A 189 5.02 -12.01 8.98
CA ALA A 189 4.68 -12.90 10.09
C ALA A 189 4.06 -14.22 9.60
N LEU A 190 3.12 -14.17 8.65
CA LEU A 190 2.46 -15.37 8.15
C LEU A 190 3.32 -16.16 7.18
N SER A 191 4.29 -15.52 6.52
CA SER A 191 5.33 -16.24 5.78
C SER A 191 6.16 -17.14 6.71
N GLU A 192 6.32 -16.76 7.98
CA GLU A 192 6.99 -17.58 8.99
C GLU A 192 6.19 -18.81 9.41
N VAL A 193 4.90 -18.86 9.07
CA VAL A 193 4.09 -20.06 9.20
C VAL A 193 4.20 -20.88 7.91
N PHE A 194 3.96 -20.25 6.75
CA PHE A 194 3.87 -20.95 5.47
C PHE A 194 5.16 -21.66 5.05
N TYR A 195 6.29 -20.95 5.00
CA TYR A 195 7.53 -21.52 4.43
C TYR A 195 8.11 -22.66 5.28
N PRO A 196 8.09 -22.60 6.64
CA PRO A 196 8.45 -23.75 7.46
C PRO A 196 7.54 -24.94 7.25
N LEU A 197 6.21 -24.75 7.14
CA LEU A 197 5.27 -25.84 6.88
C LEU A 197 5.56 -26.54 5.54
N VAL A 198 5.80 -25.78 4.47
CA VAL A 198 6.19 -26.33 3.15
C VAL A 198 7.50 -27.13 3.24
N ARG A 199 8.44 -26.68 4.07
CA ARG A 199 9.73 -27.37 4.33
C ARG A 199 9.64 -28.48 5.38
N ARG A 200 8.44 -28.82 5.87
CA ARG A 200 8.23 -29.78 6.96
C ARG A 200 9.05 -29.46 8.22
N SER A 201 9.27 -28.18 8.46
CA SER A 201 9.97 -27.61 9.61
C SER A 201 8.98 -26.90 10.55
N ARG A 202 9.39 -26.65 11.79
CA ARG A 202 8.51 -25.98 12.76
C ARG A 202 8.55 -24.46 12.59
N PRO A 203 7.40 -23.77 12.53
CA PRO A 203 7.34 -22.31 12.58
C PRO A 203 7.95 -21.74 13.85
N ASN A 204 8.61 -20.58 13.76
CA ASN A 204 9.06 -19.83 14.93
C ASN A 204 7.89 -19.03 15.53
N TRP A 205 7.06 -19.69 16.34
CA TRP A 205 5.88 -19.07 16.97
C TRP A 205 6.16 -17.78 17.78
N PRO A 206 7.26 -17.66 18.55
CA PRO A 206 7.61 -16.39 19.19
C PRO A 206 7.78 -15.24 18.20
N THR A 207 8.40 -15.50 17.04
CA THR A 207 8.58 -14.51 15.99
C THR A 207 7.26 -14.17 15.30
N VAL A 208 6.45 -15.17 14.97
CA VAL A 208 5.09 -14.97 14.43
C VAL A 208 4.27 -14.09 15.38
N GLY A 209 4.23 -14.45 16.67
CA GLY A 209 3.48 -13.71 17.69
C GLY A 209 3.91 -12.26 17.82
N ARG A 210 5.23 -11.99 17.87
CA ARG A 210 5.76 -10.62 17.92
C ARG A 210 5.36 -9.79 16.71
N TYR A 211 5.55 -10.30 15.49
CA TYR A 211 5.20 -9.55 14.28
C TYR A 211 3.69 -9.39 14.11
N MET A 212 2.89 -10.40 14.46
CA MET A 212 1.43 -10.30 14.45
C MET A 212 0.92 -9.28 15.48
N ALA A 213 1.51 -9.21 16.67
CA ALA A 213 1.17 -8.21 17.67
C ALA A 213 1.50 -6.79 17.18
N VAL A 214 2.66 -6.58 16.55
CA VAL A 214 3.03 -5.30 15.93
C VAL A 214 2.05 -4.94 14.80
N SER A 215 1.75 -5.89 13.91
CA SER A 215 0.81 -5.67 12.81
C SER A 215 -0.58 -5.28 13.33
N LEU A 216 -1.13 -6.03 14.29
CA LEU A 216 -2.42 -5.73 14.89
C LEU A 216 -2.42 -4.36 15.60
N GLY A 217 -1.34 -4.04 16.32
CA GLY A 217 -1.16 -2.73 16.94
C GLY A 217 -1.19 -1.60 15.92
N LEU A 218 -0.58 -1.78 14.75
CA LEU A 218 -0.62 -0.81 13.65
C LEU A 218 -2.03 -0.69 13.04
N ILE A 219 -2.80 -1.78 12.91
CA ILE A 219 -4.19 -1.70 12.44
C ILE A 219 -5.09 -0.95 13.44
N VAL A 220 -4.90 -1.19 14.74
CA VAL A 220 -5.59 -0.41 15.78
C VAL A 220 -5.18 1.05 15.71
N ALA A 221 -3.89 1.34 15.55
CA ALA A 221 -3.40 2.71 15.41
C ALA A 221 -3.96 3.41 14.15
N ASP A 222 -4.08 2.71 13.01
CA ASP A 222 -4.76 3.22 11.80
C ASP A 222 -6.19 3.64 12.11
N ILE A 223 -6.98 2.78 12.78
CA ILE A 223 -8.36 3.09 13.16
C ILE A 223 -8.44 4.33 14.07
N LEU A 224 -7.57 4.41 15.09
CA LEU A 224 -7.54 5.52 16.03
C LEU A 224 -7.12 6.83 15.34
N LEU A 225 -6.05 6.80 14.54
CA LEU A 225 -5.56 7.95 13.79
C LEU A 225 -6.61 8.43 12.79
N LYS A 226 -7.24 7.53 12.04
CA LYS A 226 -8.30 7.88 11.09
C LYS A 226 -9.50 8.51 11.81
N SER A 227 -9.95 7.91 12.91
CA SER A 227 -11.08 8.44 13.70
C SER A 227 -10.81 9.87 14.22
N ALA A 228 -9.57 10.15 14.62
CA ALA A 228 -9.20 11.46 15.17
C ALA A 228 -8.92 12.51 14.09
N LEU A 229 -8.26 12.11 13.00
CA LEU A 229 -7.66 13.05 12.04
C LEU A 229 -8.48 13.23 10.76
N ALA A 230 -9.38 12.31 10.40
CA ALA A 230 -10.15 12.40 9.16
C ALA A 230 -10.89 13.75 8.99
N PRO A 231 -11.57 14.33 10.02
CA PRO A 231 -12.24 15.63 9.87
C PRO A 231 -11.29 16.82 9.65
N VAL A 232 -10.07 16.74 10.19
CA VAL A 232 -9.04 17.78 9.96
C VAL A 232 -8.48 17.64 8.55
N TRP A 233 -8.17 16.41 8.15
CA TRP A 233 -7.65 16.09 6.83
C TRP A 233 -8.61 16.50 5.70
N GLN A 234 -9.90 16.24 5.90
CA GLN A 234 -10.96 16.63 4.96
C GLN A 234 -11.00 18.15 4.77
N ARG A 235 -11.01 18.93 5.85
CA ARG A 235 -11.04 20.40 5.77
C ARG A 235 -9.83 20.99 5.06
N VAL A 236 -8.64 20.44 5.31
CA VAL A 236 -7.39 20.89 4.64
C VAL A 236 -7.44 20.60 3.15
N LEU A 237 -7.84 19.39 2.76
CA LEU A 237 -7.98 19.02 1.35
C LEU A 237 -9.09 19.81 0.64
N GLN A 238 -10.21 20.05 1.32
CA GLN A 238 -11.31 20.84 0.79
C GLN A 238 -10.86 22.28 0.51
N ALA A 239 -10.18 22.91 1.46
CA ALA A 239 -9.65 24.27 1.29
C ALA A 239 -8.67 24.35 0.10
N ALA A 240 -7.82 23.35 -0.08
CA ALA A 240 -6.88 23.28 -1.19
C ALA A 240 -7.56 23.12 -2.56
N LEU A 241 -8.70 22.44 -2.63
CA LEU A 241 -9.49 22.29 -3.86
C LEU A 241 -10.33 23.53 -4.20
N THR A 242 -10.73 24.31 -3.19
CA THR A 242 -11.58 25.51 -3.39
C THR A 242 -10.79 26.81 -3.51
N SER A 243 -9.49 26.80 -3.24
CA SER A 243 -8.67 28.01 -3.28
C SER A 243 -8.55 28.49 -4.73
N PRO A 244 -8.88 29.77 -5.03
CA PRO A 244 -8.71 30.32 -6.37
C PRO A 244 -7.22 30.34 -6.75
N PRO A 245 -6.89 30.40 -8.05
CA PRO A 245 -5.51 30.43 -8.49
C PRO A 245 -4.74 31.53 -7.78
N ALA A 246 -3.55 31.23 -7.29
CA ALA A 246 -2.67 32.27 -6.79
C ALA A 246 -2.37 33.19 -7.99
N ALA A 247 -2.90 34.41 -7.96
CA ALA A 247 -2.65 35.40 -9.00
C ALA A 247 -1.13 35.48 -9.21
N ALA A 248 -0.68 35.06 -10.40
CA ALA A 248 0.71 35.18 -10.80
C ALA A 248 1.07 36.67 -10.79
N GLY A 249 1.87 37.07 -9.81
CA GLY A 249 2.54 38.36 -9.74
C GLY A 249 3.90 38.32 -10.41
#